data_AF-A0A6B1BQS3-F1
#
_entry.id   AF-A0A6B1BQS3-F1
#
_cell.length_a   1.000
_cell.length_b   1.000
_cell.length_c   1.000
_cell.angle_alpha   90.00
_cell.angle_beta   90.00
_cell.angle_gamma   90.00
#
_symmetry.space_group_name_H-M   'P 1'
#
loop_
_entity.id
_entity.type
_entity.pdbx_description
1 polymer ?
#
loop_
_entity_poly.entity_id
_entity_poly.type
_entity_poly.pdbx_seq_one_letter_code
_entity_poly.pdbx_strand_id
1 'polypeptide(L)'
;MDPTTEVNERLQEHYQRVWMARQYFAGSAYPWDRRGEVYLRYGEPDYRSRSGRAPGVMSVAVQRVKDELYAQLYTRSPRGALVGTVFPVRSSRAMFADSFNLMGRNDADSHTMGDGYLPVTSGEDNSLVPWESWVYVTVGGGMEITFTDEMGSGHFNFAPIPLRQPIGMRSIARIQENAPETFYMQAVGEMPEQYRPWWQTRELEFYYDVADARGGYFMTQVDVAYGLPIDVEKIGRGDLTLSMALYDSVTNRAFRTRRTVVRNDTLSDSNAMLTDLLTLPVPPGTYHLTVKAENVSANRVSLLQQVLAVESYGDSELQMSDPVLAAQIDETDVDDSFRRKNLRVLPLPTRAFLVGQEMGLYFEVYN
;
A
#
# COMPACT_ATOMS: atom_id res chain seq x y z
N MET A 1 -3.17 -10.80 1.79
CA MET A 1 -3.12 -11.23 3.19
C MET A 1 -1.75 -11.83 3.37
N ASP A 2 -0.97 -11.35 4.34
CA ASP A 2 0.36 -11.91 4.60
C ASP A 2 0.21 -13.21 5.42
N PRO A 3 0.48 -14.39 4.84
CA PRO A 3 0.37 -15.65 5.57
C PRO A 3 1.54 -15.88 6.55
N THR A 4 2.55 -15.00 6.55
CA THR A 4 3.69 -15.09 7.47
C THR A 4 3.36 -14.64 8.90
N THR A 5 2.20 -14.01 9.11
CA THR A 5 1.69 -13.62 10.42
C THR A 5 0.46 -14.47 10.82
N GLU A 6 0.27 -14.76 12.12
CA GLU A 6 -0.97 -15.44 12.58
C GLU A 6 -2.20 -14.53 12.49
N VAL A 7 -1.95 -13.25 12.30
CA VAL A 7 -2.90 -12.18 12.47
C VAL A 7 -3.54 -11.89 11.12
N ASN A 8 -4.87 -11.79 11.09
CA ASN A 8 -5.57 -11.27 9.92
C ASN A 8 -5.31 -9.76 9.81
N GLU A 9 -4.23 -9.39 9.13
CA GLU A 9 -3.79 -7.99 8.96
C GLU A 9 -4.87 -7.11 8.32
N ARG A 10 -5.67 -7.70 7.43
CA ARG A 10 -6.81 -7.02 6.81
C ARG A 10 -7.93 -6.75 7.82
N LEU A 11 -8.18 -7.68 8.73
CA LEU A 11 -9.11 -7.48 9.83
C LEU A 11 -8.58 -6.46 10.84
N GLN A 12 -7.28 -6.47 11.13
CA GLN A 12 -6.67 -5.44 11.98
C GLN A 12 -6.74 -4.05 11.36
N GLU A 13 -6.40 -3.91 10.08
CA GLU A 13 -6.55 -2.66 9.36
C GLU A 13 -8.02 -2.22 9.34
N HIS A 14 -8.95 -3.13 9.09
CA HIS A 14 -10.38 -2.83 9.17
C HIS A 14 -10.78 -2.33 10.56
N TYR A 15 -10.34 -2.97 11.64
CA TYR A 15 -10.60 -2.50 13.00
C TYR A 15 -9.94 -1.16 13.30
N GLN A 16 -8.72 -0.93 12.81
CA GLN A 16 -8.05 0.37 12.91
C GLN A 16 -8.86 1.44 12.17
N ARG A 17 -9.39 1.14 10.98
CA ARG A 17 -10.24 2.06 10.24
C ARG A 17 -11.55 2.35 10.95
N VAL A 18 -12.19 1.33 11.54
CA VAL A 18 -13.38 1.51 12.39
C VAL A 18 -13.08 2.39 13.60
N TRP A 19 -11.95 2.17 14.25
CA TRP A 19 -11.53 2.99 15.39
C TRP A 19 -11.27 4.43 14.96
N MET A 20 -10.47 4.66 13.90
CA MET A 20 -10.21 5.99 13.34
C MET A 20 -11.50 6.69 12.92
N ALA A 21 -12.40 5.99 12.24
CA ALA A 21 -13.67 6.55 11.81
C ALA A 21 -14.54 6.99 12.99
N ARG A 22 -14.59 6.19 14.05
CA ARG A 22 -15.28 6.55 15.29
C ARG A 22 -14.63 7.69 16.04
N GLN A 23 -13.30 7.79 16.04
CA GLN A 23 -12.60 8.85 16.76
C GLN A 23 -12.70 10.21 16.05
N TYR A 24 -12.56 10.22 14.72
CA TYR A 24 -12.41 11.46 13.96
C TYR A 24 -13.66 11.88 13.17
N PHE A 25 -14.58 10.96 12.88
CA PHE A 25 -15.75 11.23 12.05
C PHE A 25 -17.10 10.95 12.75
N ALA A 26 -17.10 10.57 14.02
CA ALA A 26 -18.33 10.33 14.81
C ALA A 26 -18.95 11.58 15.47
N GLY A 27 -18.33 12.75 15.33
CA GLY A 27 -18.65 13.95 16.10
C GLY A 27 -20.15 14.22 16.27
N SER A 28 -20.80 14.74 15.24
CA SER A 28 -22.25 15.02 15.23
C SER A 28 -23.07 13.91 14.57
N ALA A 29 -22.47 12.75 14.28
CA ALA A 29 -23.05 11.68 13.48
C ALA A 29 -22.66 10.31 14.07
N TYR A 30 -23.62 9.56 14.61
CA TYR A 30 -23.35 8.21 15.11
C TYR A 30 -23.72 7.15 14.08
N PRO A 31 -22.85 6.16 13.78
CA PRO A 31 -21.51 5.97 14.35
C PRO A 31 -20.40 6.82 13.70
N TRP A 32 -20.63 7.39 12.52
CA TRP A 32 -19.77 8.34 11.80
C TRP A 32 -20.55 9.02 10.67
N ASP A 33 -20.03 10.14 10.16
CA ASP A 33 -20.56 10.81 8.97
C ASP A 33 -20.04 10.17 7.65
N ARG A 34 -20.31 10.80 6.50
CA ARG A 34 -19.91 10.26 5.19
C ARG A 34 -18.40 10.11 5.02
N ARG A 35 -17.59 10.92 5.71
CA ARG A 35 -16.13 10.78 5.70
C ARG A 35 -15.72 9.45 6.32
N GLY A 36 -16.36 9.05 7.42
CA GLY A 36 -16.10 7.76 8.06
C GLY A 36 -16.44 6.56 7.18
N GLU A 37 -17.50 6.64 6.41
CA GLU A 37 -17.86 5.59 5.44
C GLU A 37 -16.80 5.42 4.36
N VAL A 38 -16.36 6.52 3.75
CA VAL A 38 -15.32 6.51 2.72
C VAL A 38 -13.99 6.01 3.30
N TYR A 39 -13.63 6.45 4.50
CA TYR A 39 -12.41 6.04 5.20
C TYR A 39 -12.37 4.54 5.49
N LEU A 40 -13.51 3.94 5.85
CA LEU A 40 -13.59 2.50 6.07
C LEU A 40 -13.25 1.70 4.81
N ARG A 41 -13.66 2.17 3.64
CA ARG A 41 -13.44 1.49 2.35
C ARG A 41 -12.04 1.70 1.79
N TYR A 42 -11.54 2.94 1.84
CA TYR A 42 -10.31 3.31 1.12
C TYR A 42 -9.14 3.70 2.04
N GLY A 43 -9.36 3.90 3.33
CA GLY A 43 -8.32 4.26 4.29
C GLY A 43 -7.95 5.75 4.22
N GLU A 44 -6.70 6.07 4.58
CA GLU A 44 -6.17 7.43 4.47
C GLU A 44 -6.02 7.85 3.01
N PRO A 45 -6.45 9.07 2.62
CA PRO A 45 -6.25 9.59 1.28
C PRO A 45 -4.78 9.96 1.01
N ASP A 46 -4.39 9.95 -0.27
CA ASP A 46 -3.07 10.41 -0.72
C ASP A 46 -2.86 11.92 -0.51
N TYR A 47 -3.96 12.69 -0.46
CA TYR A 47 -3.94 14.10 -0.09
C TYR A 47 -5.26 14.53 0.57
N ARG A 48 -5.16 15.33 1.64
CA ARG A 48 -6.29 15.81 2.44
C ARG A 48 -6.20 17.32 2.63
N SER A 49 -7.29 18.01 2.34
CA SER A 49 -7.41 19.46 2.51
C SER A 49 -8.75 19.84 3.12
N ARG A 50 -8.82 20.95 3.86
CA ARG A 50 -10.07 21.44 4.48
C ARG A 50 -10.11 22.96 4.60
N SER A 51 -11.29 23.51 4.87
CA SER A 51 -11.60 24.96 4.90
C SER A 51 -10.74 25.86 5.81
N GLY A 52 -9.93 25.30 6.71
CA GLY A 52 -8.95 26.05 7.51
C GLY A 52 -7.52 25.49 7.46
N ARG A 53 -7.28 24.46 6.64
CA ARG A 53 -5.96 23.80 6.51
C ARG A 53 -5.88 23.12 5.15
N ALA A 54 -5.32 23.80 4.18
CA ALA A 54 -4.99 23.26 2.86
C ALA A 54 -3.47 23.23 2.70
N PRO A 55 -2.82 22.06 2.71
CA PRO A 55 -1.38 21.97 2.49
C PRO A 55 -1.01 22.55 1.11
N GLY A 56 -0.01 23.43 1.04
CA GLY A 56 0.43 23.98 -0.25
C GLY A 56 1.21 22.98 -1.11
N VAL A 57 1.81 21.96 -0.48
CA VAL A 57 2.63 20.94 -1.13
C VAL A 57 1.75 19.73 -1.43
N MET A 58 1.73 19.32 -2.70
CA MET A 58 1.03 18.14 -3.20
C MET A 58 1.94 17.38 -4.15
N SER A 59 1.77 16.05 -4.23
CA SER A 59 2.55 15.23 -5.17
C SER A 59 2.10 15.48 -6.61
N VAL A 60 2.97 15.19 -7.58
CA VAL A 60 2.66 15.32 -9.01
C VAL A 60 1.44 14.46 -9.39
N ALA A 61 1.30 13.28 -8.79
CA ALA A 61 0.16 12.41 -9.03
C ALA A 61 -1.16 13.03 -8.52
N VAL A 62 -1.15 13.67 -7.35
CA VAL A 62 -2.32 14.37 -6.80
C VAL A 62 -2.67 15.60 -7.65
N GLN A 63 -1.66 16.36 -8.12
CA GLN A 63 -1.86 17.48 -9.04
C GLN A 63 -2.59 17.03 -10.30
N ARG A 64 -2.12 15.94 -10.91
CA ARG A 64 -2.72 15.40 -12.14
C ARG A 64 -4.20 15.08 -11.98
N VAL A 65 -4.58 14.41 -10.88
CA VAL A 65 -5.99 14.07 -10.61
C VAL A 65 -6.85 15.33 -10.50
N LYS A 66 -6.36 16.35 -9.78
CA LYS A 66 -7.08 17.62 -9.63
C LYS A 66 -7.19 18.39 -10.93
N ASP A 67 -6.11 18.45 -11.72
CA ASP A 67 -6.08 19.14 -13.00
C ASP A 67 -7.02 18.47 -14.02
N GLU A 68 -7.04 17.13 -14.05
CA GLU A 68 -7.96 16.35 -14.89
C GLU A 68 -9.42 16.61 -14.51
N LEU A 69 -9.77 16.53 -13.22
CA LEU A 69 -11.12 16.84 -12.74
C LEU A 69 -11.51 18.29 -13.05
N TYR A 70 -10.58 19.23 -12.85
CA TYR A 70 -10.81 20.64 -13.13
C TYR A 70 -11.08 20.86 -14.63
N ALA A 71 -10.31 20.22 -15.51
CA ALA A 71 -10.51 20.32 -16.96
C ALA A 71 -11.85 19.74 -17.43
N GLN A 72 -12.39 18.73 -16.72
CA GLN A 72 -13.71 18.14 -16.99
C GLN A 72 -14.86 19.05 -16.55
N LEU A 73 -14.69 19.76 -15.44
CA LEU A 73 -15.71 20.63 -14.87
C LEU A 73 -15.69 22.02 -15.49
N TYR A 74 -14.52 22.66 -15.60
CA TYR A 74 -14.38 24.06 -15.95
C TYR A 74 -13.89 24.28 -17.39
N THR A 75 -14.22 25.45 -17.94
CA THR A 75 -13.83 25.89 -19.29
C THR A 75 -12.61 26.80 -19.31
N ARG A 76 -12.33 27.47 -18.20
CA ARG A 76 -11.23 28.43 -18.05
C ARG A 76 -10.13 27.81 -17.21
N SER A 77 -8.89 28.28 -17.36
CA SER A 77 -7.79 27.87 -16.50
C SER A 77 -8.00 28.34 -15.04
N PRO A 78 -7.49 27.58 -14.05
CA PRO A 78 -7.62 27.94 -12.65
C PRO A 78 -6.84 29.22 -12.34
N ARG A 79 -7.40 30.06 -11.47
CA ARG A 79 -6.80 31.35 -11.05
C ARG A 79 -5.83 31.20 -9.87
N GLY A 80 -5.15 30.05 -9.79
CA GLY A 80 -4.24 29.71 -8.69
C GLY A 80 -4.04 28.20 -8.57
N ALA A 81 -3.26 27.78 -7.58
CA ALA A 81 -3.05 26.36 -7.32
C ALA A 81 -4.32 25.74 -6.71
N LEU A 82 -4.67 24.52 -7.15
CA LEU A 82 -5.84 23.75 -6.71
C LEU A 82 -5.59 23.09 -5.33
N VAL A 83 -5.28 23.90 -4.32
CA VAL A 83 -4.95 23.44 -2.96
C VAL A 83 -6.17 22.92 -2.19
N GLY A 84 -7.37 23.40 -2.51
CA GLY A 84 -8.64 23.01 -1.88
C GLY A 84 -9.53 22.14 -2.78
N THR A 85 -10.84 22.32 -2.71
CA THR A 85 -11.80 21.52 -3.51
C THR A 85 -11.76 21.92 -4.98
N VAL A 86 -11.74 20.94 -5.88
CA VAL A 86 -11.98 21.17 -7.30
C VAL A 86 -13.49 21.14 -7.60
N PHE A 87 -14.22 20.24 -6.95
CA PHE A 87 -15.67 20.25 -7.02
C PHE A 87 -16.21 21.55 -6.41
N PRO A 88 -17.14 22.23 -7.08
CA PRO A 88 -17.58 23.56 -6.65
C PRO A 88 -18.33 23.49 -5.31
N VAL A 89 -18.00 24.43 -4.41
CA VAL A 89 -18.68 24.60 -3.11
C VAL A 89 -19.20 26.03 -2.96
N ARG A 90 -20.17 26.25 -2.06
CA ARG A 90 -20.72 27.61 -1.81
C ARG A 90 -19.60 28.56 -1.40
N SER A 91 -19.50 29.69 -2.08
CA SER A 91 -18.48 30.73 -1.93
C SER A 91 -19.13 32.09 -1.67
N SER A 92 -18.44 32.90 -0.86
CA SER A 92 -18.94 34.21 -0.42
C SER A 92 -18.98 35.21 -1.57
N ARG A 93 -17.93 35.18 -2.41
CA ARG A 93 -17.75 36.04 -3.59
C ARG A 93 -18.89 35.92 -4.60
N ALA A 94 -19.36 34.71 -4.89
CA ALA A 94 -20.44 34.51 -5.85
C ALA A 94 -21.79 35.05 -5.33
N MET A 95 -22.04 35.02 -4.01
CA MET A 95 -23.22 35.70 -3.43
C MET A 95 -23.11 37.23 -3.43
N PHE A 96 -21.91 37.79 -3.21
CA PHE A 96 -21.69 39.24 -3.31
C PHE A 96 -21.85 39.76 -4.75
N ALA A 97 -21.45 38.98 -5.75
CA ALA A 97 -21.67 39.30 -7.16
C ALA A 97 -23.17 39.29 -7.55
N ASP A 98 -23.96 38.36 -7.01
CA ASP A 98 -25.42 38.32 -7.22
C ASP A 98 -26.14 39.52 -6.57
N SER A 99 -25.72 39.92 -5.37
CA SER A 99 -26.39 41.00 -4.61
C SER A 99 -26.14 42.41 -5.15
N PHE A 100 -24.98 42.70 -5.76
CA PHE A 100 -24.71 43.99 -6.42
C PHE A 100 -25.56 44.20 -7.69
N ASN A 101 -26.01 43.13 -8.36
CA ASN A 101 -26.84 43.23 -9.57
C ASN A 101 -28.30 43.59 -9.29
N LEU A 102 -28.81 43.28 -8.09
CA LEU A 102 -30.16 43.70 -7.66
C LEU A 102 -30.28 45.22 -7.45
N MET A 103 -29.17 45.97 -7.40
CA MET A 103 -29.14 47.42 -7.18
C MET A 103 -29.09 48.26 -8.47
N GLY A 104 -29.25 47.65 -9.64
CA GLY A 104 -29.57 48.36 -10.90
C GLY A 104 -28.45 49.16 -11.57
N ARG A 105 -27.17 48.90 -11.25
CA ARG A 105 -26.04 49.41 -12.06
C ARG A 105 -25.70 48.43 -13.18
N ASN A 106 -26.18 48.73 -14.37
CA ASN A 106 -25.79 48.05 -15.61
C ASN A 106 -24.37 48.50 -16.03
N ASP A 107 -23.35 47.89 -15.44
CA ASP A 107 -22.06 47.76 -16.12
C ASP A 107 -22.10 46.46 -16.93
N ALA A 108 -21.67 46.54 -18.19
CA ALA A 108 -21.91 45.57 -19.26
C ALA A 108 -21.10 44.25 -19.15
N ASP A 109 -20.96 43.70 -17.95
CA ASP A 109 -20.49 42.32 -17.69
C ASP A 109 -21.63 41.50 -17.06
N SER A 110 -22.80 41.55 -17.72
CA SER A 110 -24.03 40.82 -17.37
C SER A 110 -23.86 39.30 -17.59
N HIS A 111 -23.16 38.65 -16.67
CA HIS A 111 -23.02 37.18 -16.60
C HIS A 111 -23.26 36.63 -15.19
N THR A 112 -23.84 37.40 -14.28
CA THR A 112 -24.07 37.07 -12.87
C THR A 112 -25.49 36.59 -12.63
N MET A 113 -25.82 35.44 -13.20
CA MET A 113 -26.90 34.59 -12.70
C MET A 113 -26.35 33.18 -12.56
N GLY A 114 -25.87 32.85 -11.38
CA GLY A 114 -25.38 31.50 -11.07
C GLY A 114 -25.16 31.39 -9.58
N ASP A 115 -25.86 30.45 -8.94
CA ASP A 115 -25.74 30.20 -7.50
C ASP A 115 -24.26 30.13 -7.13
N GLY A 116 -23.79 31.05 -6.29
CA GLY A 116 -22.80 30.90 -5.20
C GLY A 116 -21.53 30.03 -5.33
N TYR A 117 -21.30 29.20 -6.34
CA TYR A 117 -20.51 27.98 -6.25
C TYR A 117 -19.21 28.09 -7.05
N LEU A 118 -18.06 27.91 -6.39
CA LEU A 118 -16.73 28.02 -6.99
C LEU A 118 -15.76 26.95 -6.41
N PRO A 119 -14.72 26.56 -7.16
CA PRO A 119 -13.63 25.74 -6.61
C PRO A 119 -12.80 26.57 -5.63
N VAL A 120 -12.08 25.91 -4.72
CA VAL A 120 -11.22 26.58 -3.74
C VAL A 120 -9.77 26.54 -4.19
N THR A 121 -9.27 27.71 -4.60
CA THR A 121 -7.88 27.91 -5.06
C THR A 121 -7.04 28.67 -4.02
N SER A 122 -5.72 28.63 -4.16
CA SER A 122 -4.78 29.33 -3.26
C SER A 122 -4.85 30.86 -3.34
N GLY A 123 -5.57 31.41 -4.33
CA GLY A 123 -5.59 32.83 -4.65
C GLY A 123 -6.57 33.62 -3.80
N GLU A 124 -7.87 33.37 -3.92
CA GLU A 124 -8.88 34.37 -3.51
C GLU A 124 -10.30 33.81 -3.25
N ASP A 125 -10.49 32.49 -3.18
CA ASP A 125 -11.83 31.87 -3.18
C ASP A 125 -12.20 31.29 -1.81
N ASN A 126 -12.73 32.14 -0.92
CA ASN A 126 -13.17 31.72 0.42
C ASN A 126 -14.57 31.07 0.39
N SER A 127 -14.62 29.80 0.80
CA SER A 127 -15.88 29.06 1.00
C SER A 127 -16.74 29.65 2.12
N LEU A 128 -18.07 29.65 1.93
CA LEU A 128 -19.06 29.98 2.96
C LEU A 128 -19.32 28.83 3.91
N VAL A 129 -19.13 27.60 3.44
CA VAL A 129 -19.40 26.37 4.19
C VAL A 129 -18.09 25.68 4.56
N PRO A 130 -17.99 25.06 5.75
CA PRO A 130 -16.89 24.16 6.04
C PRO A 130 -16.85 23.04 5.01
N TRP A 131 -15.65 22.74 4.51
CA TRP A 131 -15.44 21.71 3.51
C TRP A 131 -14.19 20.90 3.81
N GLU A 132 -14.16 19.70 3.28
CA GLU A 132 -13.03 18.79 3.32
C GLU A 132 -12.93 18.03 2.00
N SER A 133 -11.76 17.99 1.38
CA SER A 133 -11.51 17.30 0.10
C SER A 133 -10.39 16.28 0.26
N TRP A 134 -10.67 15.07 -0.20
CA TRP A 134 -9.81 13.89 -0.14
C TRP A 134 -9.48 13.41 -1.55
N VAL A 135 -8.20 13.19 -1.83
CA VAL A 135 -7.72 12.68 -3.12
C VAL A 135 -7.12 11.29 -2.95
N TYR A 136 -7.57 10.35 -3.77
CA TYR A 136 -7.04 9.00 -3.91
C TYR A 136 -6.51 8.82 -5.33
N VAL A 137 -5.20 8.61 -5.49
CA VAL A 137 -4.56 8.51 -6.81
C VAL A 137 -4.87 7.17 -7.49
N THR A 138 -5.07 6.11 -6.71
CA THR A 138 -5.20 4.73 -7.21
C THR A 138 -6.64 4.23 -7.32
N VAL A 139 -7.61 4.95 -6.76
CA VAL A 139 -9.02 4.53 -6.73
C VAL A 139 -9.74 5.16 -7.93
N GLY A 140 -10.41 4.35 -8.75
CA GLY A 140 -11.21 4.85 -9.88
C GLY A 140 -10.42 5.68 -10.90
N GLY A 141 -9.13 5.40 -11.09
CA GLY A 141 -8.25 6.15 -12.00
C GLY A 141 -7.76 7.51 -11.48
N GLY A 142 -8.13 7.90 -10.25
CA GLY A 142 -7.84 9.21 -9.68
C GLY A 142 -9.13 9.86 -9.19
N MET A 143 -9.38 9.80 -7.89
CA MET A 143 -10.63 10.23 -7.29
C MET A 143 -10.43 11.38 -6.32
N GLU A 144 -11.15 12.49 -6.52
CA GLU A 144 -11.36 13.51 -5.50
C GLU A 144 -12.78 13.43 -4.94
N ILE A 145 -12.91 13.28 -3.63
CA ILE A 145 -14.19 13.36 -2.93
C ILE A 145 -14.21 14.63 -2.10
N THR A 146 -15.20 15.48 -2.36
CA THR A 146 -15.47 16.68 -1.56
C THR A 146 -16.65 16.46 -0.62
N PHE A 147 -16.45 16.85 0.63
CA PHE A 147 -17.46 16.86 1.68
C PHE A 147 -17.72 18.28 2.15
N THR A 148 -18.98 18.61 2.44
CA THR A 148 -19.38 19.90 3.00
C THR A 148 -20.30 19.73 4.20
N ASP A 149 -20.25 20.71 5.11
CA ASP A 149 -21.22 20.88 6.19
C ASP A 149 -22.08 22.12 5.88
N GLU A 150 -23.12 21.90 5.08
CA GLU A 150 -24.01 22.98 4.62
C GLU A 150 -24.80 23.65 5.75
N MET A 151 -24.98 22.96 6.88
CA MET A 151 -25.80 23.43 8.01
C MET A 151 -24.94 23.96 9.18
N GLY A 152 -23.61 23.86 9.09
CA GLY A 152 -22.70 24.24 10.18
C GLY A 152 -22.86 23.37 11.44
N SER A 153 -23.39 22.15 11.31
CA SER A 153 -23.70 21.25 12.43
C SER A 153 -22.53 20.36 12.85
N GLY A 154 -21.44 20.38 12.09
CA GLY A 154 -20.32 19.44 12.19
C GLY A 154 -20.56 18.11 11.49
N HIS A 155 -21.71 17.92 10.83
CA HIS A 155 -22.06 16.71 10.07
C HIS A 155 -21.69 16.87 8.59
N PHE A 156 -20.59 16.24 8.16
CA PHE A 156 -20.12 16.36 6.78
C PHE A 156 -20.82 15.34 5.87
N ASN A 157 -21.44 15.85 4.81
CA ASN A 157 -22.02 15.05 3.73
C ASN A 157 -21.23 15.25 2.43
N PHE A 158 -21.49 14.45 1.41
CA PHE A 158 -20.99 14.73 0.06
C PHE A 158 -21.43 16.13 -0.38
N ALA A 159 -20.53 16.85 -1.05
CA ALA A 159 -20.85 18.19 -1.54
C ALA A 159 -22.05 18.11 -2.49
N PRO A 160 -23.10 18.94 -2.28
CA PRO A 160 -24.31 18.87 -3.07
C PRO A 160 -24.07 19.37 -4.50
N ILE A 161 -24.81 18.80 -5.44
CA ILE A 161 -24.82 19.27 -6.83
C ILE A 161 -25.49 20.66 -6.85
N PRO A 162 -24.84 21.69 -7.43
CA PRO A 162 -25.46 22.99 -7.61
C PRO A 162 -26.78 22.88 -8.39
N LEU A 163 -27.83 23.56 -7.89
CA LEU A 163 -29.16 23.51 -8.50
C LEU A 163 -29.22 24.21 -9.87
N ARG A 164 -28.30 25.14 -10.11
CA ARG A 164 -28.09 25.84 -11.37
C ARG A 164 -26.64 25.69 -11.80
N GLN A 165 -26.40 25.68 -13.12
CA GLN A 165 -25.05 25.61 -13.65
C GLN A 165 -24.23 26.82 -13.18
N PRO A 166 -23.12 26.62 -12.46
CA PRO A 166 -22.21 27.71 -12.13
C PRO A 166 -21.52 28.27 -13.38
N ILE A 167 -21.18 29.55 -13.36
CA ILE A 167 -20.54 30.26 -14.47
C ILE A 167 -19.13 29.71 -14.72
N GLY A 168 -18.75 29.54 -15.98
CA GLY A 168 -17.44 29.02 -16.37
C GLY A 168 -17.31 27.49 -16.32
N MET A 169 -18.40 26.79 -16.00
CA MET A 169 -18.49 25.32 -16.00
C MET A 169 -18.98 24.80 -17.35
N ARG A 170 -18.53 23.61 -17.76
CA ARG A 170 -18.83 23.03 -19.09
C ARG A 170 -20.30 22.69 -19.30
N SER A 171 -20.91 21.91 -18.40
CA SER A 171 -22.34 21.54 -18.46
C SER A 171 -22.81 20.93 -17.14
N ILE A 172 -24.11 20.99 -16.84
CA ILE A 172 -24.70 20.31 -15.67
C ILE A 172 -24.48 18.79 -15.71
N ALA A 173 -24.52 18.18 -16.89
CA ALA A 173 -24.27 16.74 -17.05
C ALA A 173 -22.87 16.35 -16.53
N ARG A 174 -21.83 17.13 -16.87
CA ARG A 174 -20.46 16.89 -16.37
C ARG A 174 -20.34 17.05 -14.86
N ILE A 175 -21.12 17.95 -14.25
CA ILE A 175 -21.17 18.12 -12.80
C ILE A 175 -21.82 16.91 -12.14
N GLN A 176 -22.92 16.41 -12.71
CA GLN A 176 -23.62 15.24 -12.19
C GLN A 176 -22.75 13.98 -12.28
N GLU A 177 -22.06 13.78 -13.39
CA GLU A 177 -21.11 12.66 -13.59
C GLU A 177 -19.97 12.69 -12.56
N ASN A 178 -19.45 13.89 -12.26
CA ASN A 178 -18.32 14.09 -11.33
C ASN A 178 -18.78 14.53 -9.92
N ALA A 179 -20.06 14.38 -9.59
CA ALA A 179 -20.56 14.72 -8.27
C ALA A 179 -19.93 13.77 -7.24
N PRO A 180 -19.52 14.24 -6.05
CA PRO A 180 -18.77 13.38 -5.12
C PRO A 180 -19.51 12.10 -4.74
N GLU A 181 -20.84 12.15 -4.57
CA GLU A 181 -21.66 10.97 -4.30
C GLU A 181 -21.74 10.02 -5.51
N THR A 182 -22.03 10.56 -6.70
CA THR A 182 -22.13 9.76 -7.93
C THR A 182 -20.80 9.09 -8.27
N PHE A 183 -19.72 9.86 -8.19
CA PHE A 183 -18.38 9.40 -8.48
C PHE A 183 -17.89 8.37 -7.45
N TYR A 184 -18.20 8.58 -6.16
CA TYR A 184 -17.95 7.57 -5.13
C TYR A 184 -18.71 6.26 -5.39
N MET A 185 -19.99 6.33 -5.76
CA MET A 185 -20.79 5.12 -6.06
C MET A 185 -20.26 4.37 -7.28
N GLN A 186 -19.78 5.07 -8.31
CA GLN A 186 -19.10 4.47 -9.46
C GLN A 186 -17.80 3.79 -9.03
N ALA A 187 -16.96 4.49 -8.25
CA ALA A 187 -15.72 3.94 -7.72
C ALA A 187 -15.95 2.70 -6.85
N VAL A 188 -17.03 2.65 -6.05
CA VAL A 188 -17.41 1.46 -5.26
C VAL A 188 -17.82 0.29 -6.18
N GLY A 189 -18.43 0.56 -7.33
CA GLY A 189 -18.76 -0.48 -8.31
C GLY A 189 -17.53 -1.09 -8.97
N GLU A 190 -16.50 -0.29 -9.25
CA GLU A 190 -15.26 -0.72 -9.90
C GLU A 190 -14.22 -1.29 -8.92
N MET A 191 -14.05 -0.63 -7.77
CA MET A 191 -13.11 -0.98 -6.72
C MET A 191 -13.83 -0.88 -5.35
N PRO A 192 -14.54 -1.94 -4.91
CA PRO A 192 -15.41 -1.90 -3.72
C PRO A 192 -14.70 -1.52 -2.41
N GLU A 193 -13.41 -1.81 -2.35
CA GLU A 193 -12.51 -1.49 -1.24
C GLU A 193 -11.07 -1.40 -1.75
N GLN A 194 -10.23 -0.67 -1.02
CA GLN A 194 -8.79 -0.72 -1.23
C GLN A 194 -8.11 -1.18 0.05
N TYR A 195 -7.31 -2.25 -0.05
CA TYR A 195 -6.40 -2.69 1.01
C TYR A 195 -5.01 -2.09 0.73
N ARG A 196 -4.54 -1.19 1.60
CA ARG A 196 -3.19 -0.61 1.55
C ARG A 196 -2.43 -1.09 2.78
N PRO A 197 -1.69 -2.20 2.70
CA PRO A 197 -0.86 -2.63 3.82
C PRO A 197 0.13 -1.52 4.16
N TRP A 198 0.18 -1.12 5.43
CA TRP A 198 1.06 -0.05 5.96
C TRP A 198 2.55 -0.30 5.69
N TRP A 199 2.92 -1.52 5.33
CA TRP A 199 4.26 -1.97 5.04
C TRP A 199 4.72 -1.74 3.57
N GLN A 200 3.86 -1.28 2.65
CA GLN A 200 4.28 -0.92 1.28
C GLN A 200 5.14 0.36 1.15
N THR A 201 5.71 0.88 2.24
CA THR A 201 6.33 2.21 2.25
C THR A 201 7.78 2.26 1.77
N ARG A 202 8.44 1.14 1.44
CA ARG A 202 9.68 1.04 0.65
C ARG A 202 10.04 -0.43 0.38
N GLU A 203 10.33 -0.76 -0.89
CA GLU A 203 10.80 -2.10 -1.26
C GLU A 203 12.17 -2.38 -0.61
N LEU A 204 12.29 -3.57 -0.02
CA LEU A 204 13.53 -4.14 0.47
C LEU A 204 13.98 -5.17 -0.56
N GLU A 205 15.02 -4.86 -1.32
CA GLU A 205 15.58 -5.80 -2.27
C GLU A 205 16.16 -7.01 -1.52
N PHE A 206 15.68 -8.21 -1.86
CA PHE A 206 16.26 -9.47 -1.41
C PHE A 206 16.07 -10.54 -2.47
N TYR A 207 16.97 -11.52 -2.45
CA TYR A 207 16.96 -12.72 -3.26
C TYR A 207 16.62 -13.90 -2.36
N TYR A 208 15.95 -14.91 -2.89
CA TYR A 208 15.77 -16.16 -2.19
C TYR A 208 15.94 -17.36 -3.10
N ASP A 209 16.38 -18.47 -2.52
CA ASP A 209 16.35 -19.77 -3.17
C ASP A 209 15.68 -20.78 -2.23
N VAL A 210 15.07 -21.80 -2.82
CA VAL A 210 14.32 -22.83 -2.10
C VAL A 210 14.87 -24.18 -2.50
N ALA A 211 15.09 -25.02 -1.51
CA ALA A 211 15.44 -26.42 -1.70
C ALA A 211 14.70 -27.23 -0.65
N ASP A 212 14.21 -28.41 -1.04
CA ASP A 212 13.73 -29.39 -0.09
C ASP A 212 14.68 -30.59 0.06
N ALA A 213 14.60 -31.24 1.22
CA ALA A 213 15.41 -32.39 1.58
C ALA A 213 14.63 -33.30 2.53
N ARG A 214 15.09 -34.54 2.70
CA ARG A 214 14.47 -35.47 3.63
C ARG A 214 14.49 -34.89 5.05
N GLY A 215 13.30 -34.74 5.64
CA GLY A 215 13.13 -34.30 7.02
C GLY A 215 13.02 -35.46 8.00
N GLY A 216 12.50 -35.17 9.19
CA GLY A 216 12.14 -36.19 10.18
C GLY A 216 10.99 -37.10 9.69
N TYR A 217 10.53 -38.02 10.55
CA TYR A 217 9.50 -39.00 10.20
C TYR A 217 8.27 -38.38 9.49
N PHE A 218 8.03 -38.81 8.24
CA PHE A 218 6.95 -38.36 7.36
C PHE A 218 6.93 -36.86 7.02
N MET A 219 8.03 -36.16 7.25
CA MET A 219 8.18 -34.74 6.96
C MET A 219 9.30 -34.53 5.94
N THR A 220 9.11 -33.50 5.14
CA THR A 220 10.12 -32.96 4.24
C THR A 220 10.59 -31.64 4.81
N GLN A 221 11.90 -31.45 4.85
CA GLN A 221 12.49 -30.21 5.28
C GLN A 221 12.51 -29.25 4.10
N VAL A 222 11.86 -28.09 4.24
CA VAL A 222 11.94 -27.01 3.25
C VAL A 222 12.87 -25.93 3.79
N ASP A 223 13.88 -25.61 3.01
CA ASP A 223 14.85 -24.57 3.30
C ASP A 223 14.63 -23.39 2.37
N VAL A 224 14.55 -22.18 2.93
CA VAL A 224 14.55 -20.93 2.16
C VAL A 224 15.79 -20.15 2.55
N ALA A 225 16.72 -20.06 1.61
CA ALA A 225 17.93 -19.28 1.73
C ALA A 225 17.64 -17.83 1.31
N TYR A 226 17.93 -16.88 2.17
CA TYR A 226 17.75 -15.45 1.93
C TYR A 226 19.08 -14.80 1.61
N GLY A 227 19.04 -13.85 0.70
CA GLY A 227 20.20 -13.13 0.23
C GLY A 227 19.91 -11.64 0.13
N LEU A 228 20.46 -10.84 1.05
CA LEU A 228 20.18 -9.41 1.11
C LEU A 228 21.43 -8.61 0.73
N PRO A 229 21.41 -7.76 -0.30
CA PRO A 229 22.55 -6.93 -0.66
C PRO A 229 22.85 -5.94 0.47
N ILE A 230 24.04 -6.00 1.07
CA ILE A 230 24.45 -5.11 2.17
C ILE A 230 24.81 -3.75 1.59
N ASP A 231 23.79 -2.96 1.27
CA ASP A 231 23.94 -1.52 1.06
C ASP A 231 23.52 -0.82 2.36
N VAL A 232 24.52 -0.32 3.08
CA VAL A 232 24.34 0.31 4.41
C VAL A 232 23.40 1.51 4.34
N GLU A 233 23.31 2.20 3.20
CA GLU A 233 22.39 3.31 2.98
C GLU A 233 20.96 2.84 2.68
N LYS A 234 20.79 1.66 2.05
CA LYS A 234 19.47 1.11 1.69
C LYS A 234 18.83 0.29 2.80
N ILE A 235 19.61 -0.53 3.51
CA ILE A 235 19.07 -1.40 4.57
C ILE A 235 18.92 -0.62 5.89
N GLY A 236 19.74 0.40 6.14
CA GLY A 236 19.70 1.16 7.39
C GLY A 236 20.25 0.37 8.61
N ARG A 237 20.41 1.04 9.75
CA ARG A 237 20.79 0.39 11.02
C ARG A 237 19.53 -0.13 11.70
N GLY A 238 19.36 -1.45 11.82
CA GLY A 238 18.31 -2.05 12.64
C GLY A 238 18.09 -3.54 12.38
N ASP A 239 17.15 -4.10 13.14
CA ASP A 239 16.84 -5.52 13.14
C ASP A 239 16.14 -5.93 11.85
N LEU A 240 16.71 -6.92 11.17
CA LEU A 240 16.15 -7.52 9.97
C LEU A 240 15.34 -8.75 10.40
N THR A 241 14.07 -8.83 10.02
CA THR A 241 13.22 -9.99 10.27
C THR A 241 12.93 -10.72 8.96
N LEU A 242 13.32 -11.99 8.91
CA LEU A 242 13.05 -12.89 7.80
C LEU A 242 11.90 -13.81 8.20
N SER A 243 10.94 -14.04 7.31
CA SER A 243 9.78 -14.88 7.58
C SER A 243 9.39 -15.69 6.36
N MET A 244 9.08 -16.97 6.56
CA MET A 244 8.46 -17.80 5.53
C MET A 244 7.13 -18.38 6.01
N ALA A 245 6.23 -18.64 5.07
CA ALA A 245 5.01 -19.40 5.29
C ALA A 245 4.67 -20.31 4.11
N LEU A 246 4.27 -21.53 4.39
CA LEU A 246 3.76 -22.52 3.44
C LEU A 246 2.28 -22.75 3.74
N TYR A 247 1.41 -22.40 2.78
CA TYR A 247 -0.04 -22.56 2.91
C TYR A 247 -0.57 -23.61 1.94
N ASP A 248 -1.25 -24.63 2.46
CA ASP A 248 -1.96 -25.64 1.69
C ASP A 248 -3.45 -25.25 1.56
N SER A 249 -3.87 -24.95 0.33
CA SER A 249 -5.26 -24.55 0.03
C SER A 249 -6.26 -25.69 0.12
N VAL A 250 -5.82 -26.95 0.05
CA VAL A 250 -6.69 -28.14 0.09
C VAL A 250 -6.99 -28.51 1.54
N THR A 251 -5.96 -28.58 2.38
CA THR A 251 -6.13 -28.93 3.80
C THR A 251 -6.39 -27.72 4.69
N ASN A 252 -6.25 -26.50 4.14
CA ASN A 252 -6.33 -25.23 4.87
C ASN A 252 -5.35 -25.15 6.05
N ARG A 253 -4.17 -25.77 5.90
CA ARG A 253 -3.10 -25.76 6.90
C ARG A 253 -2.02 -24.78 6.48
N ALA A 254 -1.49 -24.03 7.46
CA ALA A 254 -0.37 -23.12 7.26
C ALA A 254 0.77 -23.49 8.21
N PHE A 255 1.98 -23.55 7.68
CA PHE A 255 3.22 -23.69 8.43
C PHE A 255 4.00 -22.39 8.27
N ARG A 256 4.60 -21.87 9.35
CA ARG A 256 5.33 -20.60 9.30
C ARG A 256 6.48 -20.59 10.28
N THR A 257 7.54 -19.86 9.93
CA THR A 257 8.66 -19.58 10.82
C THR A 257 9.24 -18.21 10.51
N ARG A 258 9.86 -17.60 11.51
CA ARG A 258 10.53 -16.30 11.39
C ARG A 258 11.78 -16.26 12.24
N ARG A 259 12.75 -15.45 11.82
CA ARG A 259 13.99 -15.16 12.55
C ARG A 259 14.31 -13.68 12.44
N THR A 260 14.74 -13.10 13.55
CA THR A 260 15.30 -11.75 13.58
C THR A 260 16.81 -11.84 13.61
N VAL A 261 17.45 -11.24 12.62
CA VAL A 261 18.89 -11.17 12.44
C VAL A 261 19.36 -9.83 12.98
N VAL A 262 20.12 -9.88 14.07
CA VAL A 262 20.78 -8.69 14.63
C VAL A 262 22.14 -8.57 13.97
N ARG A 263 22.38 -7.44 13.29
CA ARG A 263 23.69 -7.14 12.69
C ARG A 263 24.70 -6.86 13.81
N ASN A 264 25.52 -7.84 14.16
CA ASN A 264 26.71 -7.57 14.96
C ASN A 264 27.74 -6.84 14.06
N ASP A 265 28.36 -5.77 14.58
CA ASP A 265 29.38 -4.96 13.90
C ASP A 265 30.61 -5.75 13.39
N THR A 266 30.66 -7.06 13.62
CA THR A 266 31.66 -8.01 13.09
C THR A 266 31.31 -8.59 11.72
N LEU A 267 30.14 -8.28 11.14
CA LEU A 267 29.87 -8.49 9.72
C LEU A 267 30.76 -7.53 8.92
N SER A 268 32.00 -7.98 8.70
CA SER A 268 33.04 -7.32 7.94
C SER A 268 32.45 -6.66 6.69
N ASP A 269 32.86 -5.42 6.42
CA ASP A 269 32.57 -4.63 5.21
C ASP A 269 32.95 -5.33 3.88
N SER A 270 33.41 -6.59 3.95
CA SER A 270 33.86 -7.42 2.84
C SER A 270 32.76 -8.25 2.17
N ASN A 271 31.63 -8.50 2.84
CA ASN A 271 30.53 -9.27 2.25
C ASN A 271 29.47 -8.33 1.68
N ALA A 272 29.40 -8.26 0.35
CA ALA A 272 28.38 -7.48 -0.37
C ALA A 272 26.94 -8.01 -0.17
N MET A 273 26.77 -9.16 0.46
CA MET A 273 25.50 -9.86 0.62
C MET A 273 25.42 -10.58 1.97
N LEU A 274 24.32 -10.36 2.69
CA LEU A 274 23.97 -11.07 3.92
C LEU A 274 23.16 -12.30 3.54
N THR A 275 23.66 -13.48 3.91
CA THR A 275 22.95 -14.76 3.69
C THR A 275 22.43 -15.29 5.02
N ASP A 276 21.17 -15.73 5.05
CA ASP A 276 20.57 -16.45 6.18
C ASP A 276 19.67 -17.59 5.66
N LEU A 277 19.38 -18.56 6.51
CA LEU A 277 18.60 -19.75 6.19
C LEU A 277 17.47 -19.95 7.19
N LEU A 278 16.24 -19.99 6.68
CA LEU A 278 15.11 -20.48 7.45
C LEU A 278 14.79 -21.91 7.01
N THR A 279 14.47 -22.76 7.98
CA THR A 279 14.16 -24.17 7.79
C THR A 279 12.81 -24.47 8.40
N LEU A 280 11.96 -25.21 7.69
CA LEU A 280 10.62 -25.56 8.14
C LEU A 280 10.27 -27.01 7.72
N PRO A 281 10.02 -27.93 8.67
CA PRO A 281 9.53 -29.26 8.35
C PRO A 281 8.03 -29.23 8.04
N VAL A 282 7.63 -29.77 6.90
CA VAL A 282 6.23 -29.86 6.46
C VAL A 282 5.94 -31.23 5.86
N PRO A 283 4.67 -31.70 5.88
CA PRO A 283 4.29 -32.88 5.12
C PRO A 283 4.52 -32.69 3.61
N PRO A 284 4.77 -33.77 2.85
CA PRO A 284 4.78 -33.71 1.38
C PRO A 284 3.44 -33.21 0.84
N GLY A 285 3.47 -32.40 -0.22
CA GLY A 285 2.27 -31.79 -0.79
C GLY A 285 2.54 -30.54 -1.62
N THR A 286 1.49 -29.88 -2.09
CA THR A 286 1.59 -28.63 -2.84
C THR A 286 1.21 -27.45 -1.96
N TYR A 287 2.08 -26.45 -1.92
CA TYR A 287 1.95 -25.29 -1.04
C TYR A 287 2.10 -23.98 -1.80
N HIS A 288 1.43 -22.93 -1.31
CA HIS A 288 1.77 -21.56 -1.63
C HIS A 288 2.84 -21.09 -0.64
N LEU A 289 4.08 -21.01 -1.11
CA LEU A 289 5.18 -20.43 -0.35
C LEU A 289 5.11 -18.90 -0.41
N THR A 290 5.19 -18.27 0.74
CA THR A 290 5.41 -16.84 0.89
C THR A 290 6.71 -16.60 1.63
N VAL A 291 7.54 -15.73 1.07
CA VAL A 291 8.86 -15.37 1.58
C VAL A 291 8.86 -13.87 1.84
N LYS A 292 9.21 -13.45 3.05
CA LYS A 292 9.17 -12.06 3.49
C LYS A 292 10.47 -11.66 4.16
N ALA A 293 10.95 -10.47 3.83
CA ALA A 293 12.04 -9.81 4.53
C ALA A 293 11.59 -8.41 4.94
N GLU A 294 11.81 -8.05 6.20
CA GLU A 294 11.35 -6.81 6.82
C GLU A 294 12.48 -6.15 7.59
N ASN A 295 12.70 -4.86 7.37
CA ASN A 295 13.55 -4.02 8.20
C ASN A 295 12.68 -2.99 8.93
N VAL A 296 12.53 -3.21 10.24
CA VAL A 296 11.63 -2.43 11.09
C VAL A 296 12.12 -0.99 11.23
N SER A 297 13.43 -0.77 11.38
CA SER A 297 13.97 0.57 11.61
C SER A 297 13.97 1.46 10.36
N ALA A 298 14.16 0.86 9.19
CA ALA A 298 14.15 1.54 7.90
C ALA A 298 12.74 1.62 7.27
N ASN A 299 11.74 1.00 7.92
CA ASN A 299 10.37 0.86 7.42
C ASN A 299 10.34 0.33 5.98
N ARG A 300 11.05 -0.77 5.73
CA ARG A 300 11.13 -1.44 4.44
C ARG A 300 10.70 -2.88 4.55
N VAL A 301 10.00 -3.39 3.56
CA VAL A 301 9.64 -4.80 3.50
C VAL A 301 9.45 -5.23 2.06
N SER A 302 9.65 -6.51 1.80
CA SER A 302 9.24 -7.14 0.56
C SER A 302 8.72 -8.53 0.82
N LEU A 303 7.72 -8.91 0.02
CA LEU A 303 7.00 -10.17 0.12
C LEU A 303 6.91 -10.76 -1.27
N LEU A 304 7.39 -11.99 -1.42
CA LEU A 304 7.41 -12.75 -2.67
C LEU A 304 6.63 -14.05 -2.47
N GLN A 305 5.97 -14.54 -3.52
CA GLN A 305 5.15 -15.75 -3.46
C GLN A 305 5.42 -16.66 -4.64
N GLN A 306 5.42 -17.97 -4.39
CA GLN A 306 5.49 -18.99 -5.44
C GLN A 306 4.70 -20.24 -5.03
N VAL A 307 4.31 -21.05 -6.02
CA VAL A 307 3.80 -22.40 -5.76
C VAL A 307 5.01 -23.33 -5.60
N LEU A 308 5.02 -24.11 -4.53
CA LEU A 308 6.06 -25.09 -4.22
C LEU A 308 5.44 -26.48 -4.14
N ALA A 309 5.95 -27.42 -4.95
CA ALA A 309 5.69 -28.83 -4.75
C ALA A 309 6.76 -29.37 -3.79
N VAL A 310 6.34 -29.90 -2.65
CA VAL A 310 7.22 -30.50 -1.65
C VAL A 310 7.17 -32.01 -1.80
N GLU A 311 8.34 -32.59 -2.03
CA GLU A 311 8.49 -33.99 -2.41
C GLU A 311 8.37 -34.93 -1.20
N SER A 312 8.10 -36.21 -1.46
CA SER A 312 8.09 -37.24 -0.41
C SER A 312 9.35 -38.08 -0.49
N TYR A 313 10.10 -38.10 0.61
CA TYR A 313 11.32 -38.86 0.75
C TYR A 313 11.08 -40.15 1.54
N GLY A 314 11.11 -41.30 0.86
CA GLY A 314 10.93 -42.64 1.41
C GLY A 314 12.21 -43.49 1.37
N ASP A 315 12.08 -44.77 1.72
CA ASP A 315 13.19 -45.75 1.76
C ASP A 315 13.03 -46.85 0.68
N SER A 316 12.09 -46.69 -0.25
CA SER A 316 11.77 -47.74 -1.23
C SER A 316 12.53 -47.61 -2.55
N GLU A 317 13.01 -46.42 -2.87
CA GLU A 317 13.68 -46.10 -4.14
C GLU A 317 14.82 -45.11 -3.89
N LEU A 318 15.83 -45.13 -4.78
CA LEU A 318 16.91 -44.15 -4.77
C LEU A 318 16.32 -42.75 -5.03
N GLN A 319 16.47 -41.84 -4.08
CA GLN A 319 15.99 -40.46 -4.16
C GLN A 319 17.13 -39.47 -3.86
N MET A 320 16.97 -38.23 -4.28
CA MET A 320 17.96 -37.18 -4.10
C MET A 320 17.25 -35.91 -3.66
N SER A 321 17.85 -35.14 -2.75
CA SER A 321 17.34 -33.81 -2.39
C SER A 321 17.46 -32.83 -3.55
N ASP A 322 16.78 -31.70 -3.42
CA ASP A 322 17.04 -30.57 -4.31
C ASP A 322 18.52 -30.16 -4.25
N PRO A 323 19.12 -29.79 -5.40
CA PRO A 323 20.46 -29.26 -5.45
C PRO A 323 20.53 -27.85 -4.85
N VAL A 324 21.42 -27.66 -3.88
CA VAL A 324 21.74 -26.35 -3.30
C VAL A 324 23.00 -25.81 -3.96
N LEU A 325 22.86 -24.67 -4.65
CA LEU A 325 24.01 -23.89 -5.11
C LEU A 325 24.64 -23.18 -3.91
N ALA A 326 25.92 -23.41 -3.69
CA ALA A 326 26.65 -22.92 -2.53
C ALA A 326 27.78 -21.98 -2.95
N ALA A 327 27.88 -20.87 -2.22
CA ALA A 327 29.02 -19.96 -2.30
C ALA A 327 30.27 -20.58 -1.64
N GLN A 328 30.06 -21.41 -0.62
CA GLN A 328 31.13 -22.05 0.15
C GLN A 328 30.63 -23.35 0.79
N ILE A 329 31.49 -24.37 0.80
CA ILE A 329 31.25 -25.66 1.45
C ILE A 329 32.52 -26.03 2.21
N ASP A 330 32.45 -26.07 3.54
CA ASP A 330 33.58 -26.44 4.40
C ASP A 330 33.17 -27.51 5.41
N GLU A 331 34.13 -28.28 5.92
CA GLU A 331 33.89 -29.12 7.10
C GLU A 331 33.66 -28.24 8.35
N THR A 332 32.66 -28.60 9.17
CA THR A 332 32.37 -27.87 10.41
C THR A 332 31.80 -28.77 11.49
N ASP A 333 32.15 -28.45 12.73
CA ASP A 333 31.45 -28.92 13.93
C ASP A 333 30.55 -27.84 14.54
N VAL A 334 30.53 -26.64 13.95
CA VAL A 334 29.68 -25.52 14.41
C VAL A 334 28.23 -25.84 14.12
N ASP A 335 27.41 -25.92 15.16
CA ASP A 335 25.97 -26.09 15.04
C ASP A 335 25.28 -24.75 14.75
N ASP A 336 25.27 -24.37 13.48
CA ASP A 336 24.52 -23.22 12.96
C ASP A 336 23.45 -23.66 11.95
N SER A 337 22.63 -22.72 11.47
CA SER A 337 21.57 -23.05 10.51
C SER A 337 22.10 -23.52 9.16
N PHE A 338 23.38 -23.29 8.85
CA PHE A 338 24.02 -23.72 7.61
C PHE A 338 24.63 -25.11 7.71
N ARG A 339 24.60 -25.72 8.89
CA ARG A 339 25.11 -27.08 9.08
C ARG A 339 24.23 -28.09 8.34
N ARG A 340 24.89 -28.94 7.57
CA ARG A 340 24.36 -30.11 6.89
C ARG A 340 25.30 -31.28 7.18
N LYS A 341 24.92 -32.12 8.15
CA LYS A 341 25.77 -33.21 8.68
C LYS A 341 27.10 -32.64 9.23
N ASN A 342 28.24 -33.01 8.64
CA ASN A 342 29.59 -32.55 8.98
C ASN A 342 30.07 -31.39 8.10
N LEU A 343 29.21 -30.85 7.24
CA LEU A 343 29.52 -29.75 6.33
C LEU A 343 28.75 -28.49 6.72
N ARG A 344 29.36 -27.34 6.50
CA ARG A 344 28.73 -26.03 6.49
C ARG A 344 28.48 -25.67 5.04
N VAL A 345 27.22 -25.58 4.64
CA VAL A 345 26.84 -25.24 3.26
C VAL A 345 26.27 -23.83 3.27
N LEU A 346 27.03 -22.87 2.76
CA LEU A 346 26.57 -21.48 2.63
C LEU A 346 25.89 -21.32 1.26
N PRO A 347 24.56 -21.21 1.18
CA PRO A 347 23.85 -21.13 -0.08
C PRO A 347 24.14 -19.82 -0.82
N LEU A 348 23.91 -19.80 -2.13
CA LEU A 348 23.98 -18.62 -2.98
C LEU A 348 22.62 -18.30 -3.60
N PRO A 349 21.74 -17.56 -2.90
CA PRO A 349 20.36 -17.33 -3.34
C PRO A 349 20.21 -16.60 -4.67
N THR A 350 21.22 -15.81 -5.07
CA THR A 350 21.21 -15.08 -6.36
C THR A 350 21.37 -16.02 -7.56
N ARG A 351 21.86 -17.25 -7.35
CA ARG A 351 22.25 -18.21 -8.40
C ARG A 351 23.17 -17.60 -9.48
N ALA A 352 23.89 -16.53 -9.14
CA ALA A 352 24.72 -15.77 -10.05
C ALA A 352 26.18 -15.87 -9.61
N PHE A 353 27.06 -16.26 -10.55
CA PHE A 353 28.50 -16.42 -10.31
C PHE A 353 29.29 -15.46 -11.18
N LEU A 354 30.41 -14.97 -10.63
CA LEU A 354 31.39 -14.25 -11.43
C LEU A 354 32.17 -15.22 -12.32
N VAL A 355 32.58 -14.75 -13.50
CA VAL A 355 33.41 -15.56 -14.41
C VAL A 355 34.73 -15.90 -13.70
N GLY A 356 35.00 -17.21 -13.54
CA GLY A 356 36.18 -17.73 -12.85
C GLY A 356 35.99 -18.00 -11.35
N GLN A 357 34.80 -17.73 -10.79
CA GLN A 357 34.47 -18.12 -9.42
C GLN A 357 34.15 -19.62 -9.34
N GLU A 358 34.65 -20.30 -8.30
CA GLU A 358 34.28 -21.69 -8.02
C GLU A 358 32.81 -21.79 -7.58
N MET A 359 32.11 -22.80 -8.10
CA MET A 359 30.70 -23.05 -7.81
C MET A 359 30.59 -24.33 -6.98
N GLY A 360 30.01 -24.20 -5.78
CA GLY A 360 29.64 -25.34 -4.96
C GLY A 360 28.26 -25.87 -5.34
N LEU A 361 28.12 -27.19 -5.40
CA LEU A 361 26.83 -27.87 -5.54
C LEU A 361 26.72 -28.91 -4.42
N TYR A 362 25.70 -28.79 -3.57
CA TYR A 362 25.41 -29.75 -2.51
C TYR A 362 24.06 -30.42 -2.76
N PHE A 363 23.99 -31.72 -2.53
CA PHE A 363 22.75 -32.48 -2.50
C PHE A 363 22.94 -33.74 -1.65
N GLU A 364 21.84 -34.30 -1.16
CA GLU A 364 21.82 -35.54 -0.42
C GLU A 364 21.21 -36.66 -1.26
N VAL A 365 21.71 -37.87 -1.09
CA VAL A 365 21.17 -39.07 -1.75
C VAL A 365 20.65 -40.02 -0.67
N TYR A 366 19.46 -40.55 -0.90
CA TYR A 366 18.72 -41.44 -0.01
C TYR A 366 18.44 -42.75 -0.73
N ASN A 367 18.59 -43.87 -0.03
CA ASN A 367 18.31 -45.22 -0.53
C ASN A 367 17.84 -46.11 0.61
#